data_AF-B1BTE6-F1
#
_entry.id   AF-B1BTE6-F1
#
_cell.length_a   1.000
_cell.length_b   1.000
_cell.length_c   1.000
_cell.angle_alpha   90.00
_cell.angle_beta   90.00
_cell.angle_gamma   90.00
#
_symmetry.space_group_name_H-M   'P 1'
#
loop_
_entity.id
_entity.type
_entity.pdbx_description
1 polymer ?
#
loop_
_entity_poly.entity_id
_entity_poly.type
_entity_poly.pdbx_seq_one_letter_code
_entity_poly.pdbx_strand_id
1 'polypeptide(L)'
;MYVDECFRLDVDDILSLNGNKFRFKSSVLKGSILAIKGNGICIDNTFIRIERYKNNFGEKHLFLCPYCLSPRKHIYLVKGNWKCRECGSLKYRTTNIYRRGIEYCDLKIDKILDKLKLEHDIKYYTGELPNIKTKGMRWATYNKLISSLIYWQNERENRWLKLVYKHINK
;
A
#
# COMPACT_ATOMS: atom_id res chain seq x y z
N MET A 1 -7.59 -11.70 14.49
CA MET A 1 -7.41 -12.86 13.58
C MET A 1 -6.99 -12.34 12.22
N TYR A 2 -5.69 -12.34 11.91
CA TYR A 2 -5.15 -11.75 10.69
C TYR A 2 -4.63 -12.86 9.78
N VAL A 3 -5.37 -13.12 8.70
CA VAL A 3 -5.07 -14.17 7.73
C VAL A 3 -4.01 -13.62 6.79
N ASP A 4 -2.74 -13.98 6.98
CA ASP A 4 -1.65 -13.65 6.06
C ASP A 4 -1.10 -14.93 5.40
N GLU A 5 -2.01 -15.79 4.93
CA GLU A 5 -1.70 -16.96 4.10
C GLU A 5 -1.95 -16.64 2.61
N CYS A 6 -1.33 -15.58 2.10
CA CYS A 6 -1.45 -15.23 0.68
C CYS A 6 -0.17 -15.58 -0.07
N PHE A 7 -0.25 -16.52 -1.02
CA PHE A 7 0.86 -16.85 -1.91
C PHE A 7 0.98 -15.79 -3.02
N ARG A 8 2.20 -15.35 -3.38
CA ARG A 8 2.43 -14.28 -4.37
C ARG A 8 3.26 -14.80 -5.54
N LEU A 9 2.85 -14.46 -6.76
CA LEU A 9 3.63 -14.63 -7.98
C LEU A 9 4.07 -13.28 -8.54
N ASP A 10 5.30 -13.20 -9.02
CA ASP A 10 5.86 -12.09 -9.79
C ASP A 10 6.03 -12.51 -11.26
N VAL A 11 5.72 -11.62 -12.19
CA VAL A 11 5.81 -11.89 -13.62
C VAL A 11 7.25 -12.07 -14.08
N ASP A 12 8.19 -11.32 -13.50
CA ASP A 12 9.60 -11.39 -13.88
C ASP A 12 10.19 -12.74 -13.44
N ASP A 13 9.84 -13.19 -12.23
CA ASP A 13 10.24 -14.50 -11.70
C ASP A 13 9.75 -15.63 -12.60
N ILE A 14 8.47 -15.58 -13.03
CA ILE A 14 7.90 -16.60 -13.92
C ILE A 14 8.59 -16.62 -15.28
N LEU A 15 8.84 -15.45 -15.87
CA LEU A 15 9.48 -15.35 -17.18
C LEU A 15 10.94 -15.79 -17.15
N SER A 16 11.58 -15.76 -15.98
CA SER A 16 12.94 -16.28 -15.79
C SER A 16 13.02 -17.80 -15.65
N LEU A 17 11.88 -18.50 -15.51
CA LEU A 17 11.87 -19.94 -15.34
C LEU A 17 12.23 -20.66 -16.65
N ASN A 18 13.18 -21.60 -16.57
CA ASN A 18 13.51 -22.48 -17.67
C ASN A 18 12.56 -23.68 -17.70
N GLY A 19 11.75 -23.78 -18.76
CA GLY A 19 10.79 -24.87 -18.98
C GLY A 19 9.34 -24.40 -18.93
N ASN A 20 8.40 -25.34 -19.12
CA ASN A 20 7.00 -25.00 -19.37
C ASN A 20 6.01 -25.50 -18.30
N LYS A 21 6.46 -26.31 -17.33
CA LYS A 21 5.62 -26.87 -16.27
C LYS A 21 6.40 -26.97 -14.95
N PHE A 22 5.79 -26.50 -13.86
CA PHE A 22 6.41 -26.39 -12.54
C PHE A 22 5.44 -26.84 -11.46
N ARG A 23 5.96 -27.54 -10.45
CA ARG A 23 5.20 -27.92 -9.26
C ARG A 23 5.53 -26.97 -8.12
N PHE A 24 4.51 -26.52 -7.40
CA PHE A 24 4.73 -25.72 -6.21
C PHE A 24 5.30 -26.56 -5.07
N LYS A 25 6.32 -26.05 -4.39
CA LYS A 25 6.84 -26.63 -3.13
C LYS A 25 6.01 -26.26 -1.90
N SER A 26 5.13 -25.26 -2.03
CA SER A 26 4.28 -24.79 -0.94
C SER A 26 3.31 -25.88 -0.47
N SER A 27 3.17 -26.05 0.85
CA SER A 27 2.15 -26.92 1.45
C SER A 27 0.73 -26.51 1.05
N VAL A 28 0.48 -25.21 0.85
CA VAL A 28 -0.82 -24.64 0.46
C VAL A 28 -1.21 -25.01 -0.97
N LEU A 29 -0.22 -25.16 -1.86
CA LEU A 29 -0.42 -25.48 -3.28
C LEU A 29 0.11 -26.87 -3.62
N LYS A 30 0.19 -27.76 -2.63
CA LYS A 30 0.78 -29.10 -2.80
C LYS A 30 -0.04 -29.88 -3.83
N GLY A 31 0.55 -30.11 -5.00
CA GLY A 31 -0.07 -30.81 -6.13
C GLY A 31 -0.50 -29.90 -7.29
N SER A 32 -0.63 -28.59 -7.07
CA SER A 32 -0.94 -27.64 -8.16
C SER A 32 0.22 -27.56 -9.16
N ILE A 33 -0.13 -27.41 -10.43
CA ILE A 33 0.84 -27.29 -11.53
C ILE A 33 0.70 -25.92 -12.18
N LEU A 34 1.80 -25.17 -12.20
CA LEU A 34 1.94 -23.98 -13.01
C LEU A 34 2.48 -24.41 -14.38
N ALA A 35 1.76 -24.08 -15.45
CA ALA A 35 2.18 -24.31 -16.82
C ALA A 35 2.25 -22.98 -17.60
N ILE A 36 3.35 -22.73 -18.30
CA ILE A 36 3.45 -21.61 -19.24
C ILE A 36 2.75 -22.02 -20.53
N LYS A 37 1.76 -21.24 -20.98
CA LYS A 37 0.96 -21.53 -22.18
C LYS A 37 0.73 -20.26 -22.99
N GLY A 38 1.26 -20.23 -24.21
CA GLY A 38 1.06 -19.13 -25.14
C GLY A 38 1.48 -17.79 -24.54
N ASN A 39 0.53 -16.86 -24.42
CA ASN A 39 0.75 -15.53 -23.86
C ASN A 39 0.41 -15.44 -22.36
N GLY A 40 0.54 -16.52 -21.59
CA GLY A 40 0.20 -16.49 -20.18
C GLY A 40 0.62 -17.73 -19.41
N ILE A 41 0.01 -17.89 -18.23
CA ILE A 41 0.19 -19.05 -17.37
C ILE A 41 -1.14 -19.70 -17.05
N CYS A 42 -1.10 -21.01 -16.85
CA CYS A 42 -2.21 -21.82 -16.38
C CYS A 42 -1.81 -22.40 -15.02
N ILE A 43 -2.62 -22.15 -13.99
CA ILE A 43 -2.44 -22.76 -12.68
C ILE A 43 -3.71 -23.55 -12.41
N ASP A 44 -3.59 -24.88 -12.45
CA ASP A 44 -4.72 -25.81 -12.44
C ASP A 44 -5.73 -25.42 -13.54
N ASN A 45 -6.91 -24.91 -13.18
CA ASN A 45 -7.96 -24.48 -14.14
C ASN A 45 -8.02 -22.97 -14.37
N THR A 46 -7.10 -22.18 -13.79
CA THR A 46 -7.10 -20.73 -13.92
C THR A 46 -6.06 -20.30 -14.95
N PHE A 47 -6.50 -19.65 -16.03
CA PHE A 47 -5.61 -19.00 -16.99
C PHE A 47 -5.41 -17.52 -16.63
N ILE A 48 -4.16 -17.09 -16.56
CA ILE A 48 -3.77 -15.70 -16.29
C ILE A 48 -2.93 -15.23 -17.49
N ARG A 49 -3.47 -14.27 -18.24
CA ARG A 49 -2.78 -13.69 -19.40
C ARG A 49 -1.62 -12.82 -18.94
N ILE A 50 -0.52 -12.84 -19.68
CA ILE A 50 0.63 -11.94 -19.57
C ILE A 50 0.66 -11.07 -20.83
N GLU A 51 0.65 -9.76 -20.65
CA GLU A 51 0.72 -8.80 -21.73
C GLU A 51 2.06 -8.06 -21.75
N ARG A 52 2.48 -7.72 -22.97
CA ARG A 52 3.68 -6.93 -23.24
C ARG A 52 3.30 -5.47 -23.44
N TYR A 53 3.95 -4.60 -22.69
CA TYR A 53 3.79 -3.15 -22.78
C TYR A 53 5.13 -2.54 -23.19
N LYS A 54 5.15 -1.83 -24.31
CA LYS A 54 6.31 -1.04 -24.73
C LYS A 54 6.33 0.30 -24.00
N ASN A 55 7.49 0.69 -23.48
CA ASN A 55 7.74 2.03 -22.97
C ASN A 55 9.08 2.56 -23.50
N ASN A 56 9.41 3.81 -23.23
CA ASN A 56 10.65 4.46 -23.71
C ASN A 56 11.93 3.83 -23.11
N PHE A 57 11.81 2.91 -22.15
CA PHE A 57 12.89 2.23 -21.46
C PHE A 57 12.96 0.73 -21.80
N GLY A 58 12.13 0.24 -22.73
CA GLY A 58 12.08 -1.16 -23.16
C GLY A 58 10.70 -1.81 -23.07
N GLU A 59 10.68 -3.14 -22.97
CA GLU A 59 9.46 -3.93 -22.87
C GLU A 59 9.20 -4.37 -21.43
N LYS A 60 7.97 -4.16 -20.95
CA LYS A 60 7.51 -4.60 -19.64
C LYS A 60 6.43 -5.66 -19.80
N HIS A 61 6.58 -6.75 -19.06
CA HIS A 61 5.58 -7.81 -19.01
C HIS A 61 4.72 -7.63 -17.75
N LEU A 62 3.41 -7.80 -17.87
CA LEU A 62 2.47 -7.67 -16.76
C LEU A 62 1.40 -8.75 -16.84
N PHE A 63 0.99 -9.30 -15.70
CA PHE A 63 -0.22 -10.12 -15.64
C PHE A 63 -1.45 -9.25 -15.86
N LEU A 64 -2.45 -9.79 -16.52
CA LEU A 64 -3.81 -9.27 -16.44
C LEU A 64 -4.54 -9.98 -15.30
N CYS A 65 -5.08 -9.19 -14.38
CA CYS A 65 -5.92 -9.73 -13.32
C CYS A 65 -7.14 -10.44 -13.92
N PRO A 66 -7.44 -11.71 -13.54
CA PRO A 66 -8.63 -12.43 -14.06
C PRO A 66 -9.97 -11.76 -13.74
N TYR A 67 -10.00 -10.84 -12.77
CA TYR A 67 -11.23 -10.21 -12.28
C TYR A 67 -11.43 -8.79 -12.80
N CYS A 68 -10.40 -7.94 -12.69
CA CYS A 68 -10.50 -6.54 -13.10
C CYS A 68 -9.82 -6.23 -14.43
N LEU A 69 -9.18 -7.24 -15.06
CA LEU A 69 -8.45 -7.14 -16.31
C LEU A 69 -7.40 -6.02 -16.33
N SER A 70 -7.00 -5.53 -15.15
CA SER A 70 -5.99 -4.48 -15.07
C SER A 70 -4.60 -5.11 -15.07
N PRO A 71 -3.61 -4.45 -15.69
CA PRO A 71 -2.24 -4.95 -15.74
C PRO A 71 -1.56 -4.81 -14.37
N ARG A 72 -0.89 -5.87 -13.92
CA ARG A 72 -0.31 -6.02 -12.58
C ARG A 72 1.00 -6.78 -12.63
N LYS A 73 2.00 -6.32 -11.89
CA LYS A 73 3.28 -7.02 -11.75
C LYS A 73 3.15 -8.32 -10.95
N HIS A 74 2.24 -8.32 -9.97
CA HIS A 74 2.06 -9.42 -9.05
C HIS A 74 0.60 -9.89 -9.02
N ILE A 75 0.41 -11.19 -8.85
CA ILE A 75 -0.88 -11.81 -8.57
C ILE A 75 -0.78 -12.65 -7.30
N TYR A 76 -1.88 -12.73 -6.55
CA TYR A 76 -1.91 -13.33 -5.21
C TYR A 76 -2.98 -14.41 -5.13
N LEU A 77 -2.66 -15.52 -4.50
CA LEU A 77 -3.65 -16.53 -4.12
C LEU A 77 -4.36 -16.05 -2.85
N VAL A 78 -5.65 -15.70 -3.00
CA VAL A 78 -6.51 -15.23 -1.90
C VAL A 78 -7.73 -16.12 -1.83
N LYS A 79 -7.87 -16.89 -0.75
CA LYS A 79 -8.98 -17.84 -0.55
C LYS A 79 -9.17 -18.75 -1.78
N GLY A 80 -8.10 -19.43 -2.21
CA GLY A 80 -8.11 -20.39 -3.32
C GLY A 80 -8.17 -19.79 -4.73
N ASN A 81 -8.15 -18.45 -4.87
CA ASN A 81 -8.30 -17.80 -6.17
C ASN A 81 -7.15 -16.83 -6.45
N TRP A 82 -6.65 -16.81 -7.68
CA TRP A 82 -5.58 -15.90 -8.11
C TRP A 82 -6.13 -14.54 -8.51
N LYS A 83 -5.81 -13.50 -7.74
CA LYS A 83 -6.36 -12.15 -7.93
C LYS A 83 -5.26 -11.11 -7.81
N CYS A 84 -5.47 -9.96 -8.44
CA CYS A 84 -4.66 -8.80 -8.10
C CYS A 84 -4.92 -8.38 -6.64
N ARG A 85 -4.02 -7.55 -6.13
CA ARG A 85 -4.10 -7.01 -4.78
C ARG A 85 -5.46 -6.38 -4.45
N GLU A 86 -5.97 -5.54 -5.35
CA GLU A 86 -7.22 -4.79 -5.16
C GLU A 86 -8.43 -5.73 -5.15
N CYS A 87 -8.56 -6.62 -6.13
CA CYS A 87 -9.61 -7.65 -6.17
C CYS A 87 -9.52 -8.64 -4.99
N GLY A 88 -8.31 -8.89 -4.49
CA GLY A 88 -8.06 -9.68 -3.29
C GLY A 88 -8.34 -8.94 -1.99
N SER A 89 -8.71 -7.64 -2.05
CA SER A 89 -8.81 -6.78 -0.87
C SER A 89 -7.58 -6.83 0.05
N LEU A 90 -6.41 -7.09 -0.55
CA LEU A 90 -5.15 -7.25 0.17
C LEU A 90 -4.59 -5.88 0.55
N LYS A 91 -4.79 -5.49 1.80
CA LYS A 91 -4.31 -4.21 2.33
C LYS A 91 -2.78 -4.27 2.53
N TYR A 92 -2.06 -3.15 2.39
CA TYR A 92 -0.66 -3.13 2.83
C TYR A 92 -0.64 -3.28 4.36
N ARG A 93 0.25 -4.14 4.88
CA ARG A 93 0.46 -4.28 6.34
C ARG A 93 0.60 -2.92 7.03
N THR A 94 1.21 -1.94 6.36
CA THR A 94 1.49 -0.60 6.88
C THR A 94 0.38 0.43 6.72
N THR A 95 -0.74 0.16 6.03
CA THR A 95 -1.71 1.24 5.71
C THR A 95 -3.00 1.28 6.53
N ASN A 96 -3.34 0.29 7.36
CA ASN A 96 -4.66 0.31 8.03
C ASN A 96 -4.58 0.61 9.53
N ILE A 97 -3.60 0.06 10.25
CA ILE A 97 -3.35 0.38 11.66
C ILE A 97 -2.71 1.76 11.74
N TYR A 98 -1.65 1.96 10.96
CA TYR A 98 -0.90 3.20 10.96
C TYR A 98 -1.67 4.41 10.42
N ARG A 99 -2.70 4.27 9.56
CA ARG A 99 -3.46 5.43 9.04
C ARG A 99 -4.66 5.84 9.91
N ARG A 100 -5.08 4.98 10.83
CA ARG A 100 -6.27 5.20 11.69
C ARG A 100 -5.90 5.60 13.11
N GLY A 101 -4.69 5.28 13.58
CA GLY A 101 -4.18 5.68 14.89
C GLY A 101 -3.89 7.18 15.00
N ILE A 102 -3.68 7.63 16.24
CA ILE A 102 -3.20 8.98 16.56
C ILE A 102 -1.76 9.16 16.05
N GLU A 103 -0.98 8.08 16.09
CA GLU A 103 0.42 8.03 15.64
C GLU A 103 0.57 8.38 14.15
N TYR A 104 -0.50 8.19 13.35
CA TYR A 104 -0.54 8.66 11.97
C TYR A 104 -0.48 10.17 11.87
N CYS A 105 -1.29 10.82 12.70
CA CYS A 105 -1.39 12.27 12.74
C CYS A 105 -0.08 12.82 13.24
N ASP A 106 0.53 12.19 14.25
CA ASP A 106 1.84 12.56 14.78
C ASP A 106 2.89 12.56 13.67
N LEU A 107 3.05 11.47 12.91
CA LEU A 107 4.01 11.45 11.79
C LEU A 107 3.69 12.45 10.67
N LYS A 108 2.42 12.81 10.47
CA LYS A 108 2.06 13.86 9.51
C LYS A 108 2.47 15.23 10.01
N ILE A 109 2.29 15.49 11.30
CA ILE A 109 2.73 16.70 11.99
C ILE A 109 4.26 16.78 11.97
N ASP A 110 4.98 15.72 12.33
CA ASP A 110 6.46 15.64 12.30
C ASP A 110 7.02 16.08 10.93
N LYS A 111 6.48 15.50 9.86
CA LYS A 111 6.90 15.82 8.49
C LYS A 111 6.64 17.27 8.09
N ILE A 112 5.69 17.93 8.73
CA ILE A 112 5.41 19.35 8.52
C ILE A 112 6.37 20.19 9.35
N LEU A 113 6.61 19.82 10.61
CA LEU A 113 7.59 20.47 11.49
C LEU A 113 9.01 20.42 10.89
N ASP A 114 9.42 19.28 10.34
CA ASP A 114 10.70 19.12 9.62
C ASP A 114 10.84 20.11 8.47
N LYS A 115 9.78 20.32 7.70
CA LYS A 115 9.76 21.26 6.57
C LYS A 115 9.80 22.71 7.03
N LEU A 116 9.21 22.99 8.19
CA LEU A 116 9.22 24.30 8.83
C LEU A 116 10.52 24.55 9.63
N LYS A 117 11.35 23.52 9.81
CA LYS A 117 12.56 23.51 10.64
C LYS A 117 12.26 23.84 12.10
N LEU A 118 11.21 23.23 12.64
CA LEU A 118 10.78 23.38 14.03
C LEU A 118 11.12 22.12 14.81
N GLU A 119 11.27 22.27 16.12
CA GLU A 119 11.40 21.14 17.05
C GLU A 119 10.07 20.40 17.19
N HIS A 120 10.16 19.09 17.46
CA HIS A 120 9.00 18.20 17.64
C HIS A 120 8.44 18.34 19.07
N ASP A 121 8.00 19.55 19.42
CA ASP A 121 7.41 19.86 20.71
C ASP A 121 5.92 19.46 20.74
N ILE A 122 5.48 18.88 21.87
CA ILE A 122 4.11 18.42 22.11
C ILE A 122 3.05 19.51 21.82
N LYS A 123 3.39 20.77 22.03
CA LYS A 123 2.49 21.91 21.78
C LYS A 123 2.00 22.00 20.32
N TYR A 124 2.83 21.57 19.36
CA TYR A 124 2.44 21.53 17.94
C TYR A 124 1.50 20.38 17.60
N TYR A 125 1.33 19.39 18.47
CA TYR A 125 0.37 18.31 18.30
C TYR A 125 -0.99 18.65 18.95
N THR A 126 -1.03 19.70 19.77
CA THR A 126 -2.20 20.17 20.51
C THR A 126 -2.72 21.53 20.02
N GLY A 127 -2.26 21.99 18.86
CA GLY A 127 -2.84 23.16 18.18
C GLY A 127 -1.99 24.43 18.15
N GLU A 128 -0.77 24.42 18.69
CA GLU A 128 0.11 25.59 18.54
C GLU A 128 0.50 25.79 17.07
N LEU A 129 0.53 27.05 16.64
CA LEU A 129 0.98 27.43 15.30
C LEU A 129 2.33 28.14 15.39
N PRO A 130 3.25 27.88 14.46
CA PRO A 130 4.50 28.60 14.41
C PRO A 130 4.29 30.06 14.01
N ASN A 131 4.95 30.95 14.73
CA ASN A 131 4.82 32.39 14.53
C ASN A 131 5.81 32.96 13.51
N ILE A 132 6.76 32.16 13.03
CA ILE A 132 7.84 32.63 12.15
C ILE A 132 7.99 31.70 10.95
N LYS A 133 7.98 32.29 9.77
CA LYS A 133 8.26 31.62 8.51
C LYS A 133 9.75 31.34 8.35
N THR A 134 10.09 30.12 7.96
CA THR A 134 11.48 29.69 7.72
C THR A 134 12.17 30.54 6.63
N LYS A 135 13.42 30.94 6.88
CA LYS A 135 14.25 31.70 5.93
C LYS A 135 14.39 30.95 4.60
N GLY A 136 14.14 31.65 3.48
CA GLY A 136 14.22 31.10 2.12
C GLY A 136 12.95 30.38 1.63
N MET A 137 11.92 30.23 2.47
CA MET A 137 10.65 29.64 2.04
C MET A 137 9.79 30.66 1.27
N ARG A 138 9.01 30.23 0.27
CA ARG A 138 7.98 31.08 -0.36
C ARG A 138 6.74 31.16 0.54
N TRP A 139 6.07 32.32 0.58
CA TRP A 139 4.86 32.50 1.40
C TRP A 139 3.74 31.51 1.06
N ALA A 140 3.54 31.23 -0.22
CA ALA A 140 2.56 30.23 -0.67
C ALA A 140 2.86 28.82 -0.11
N THR A 141 4.13 28.43 -0.05
CA THR A 141 4.55 27.13 0.52
C THR A 141 4.33 27.11 2.02
N TYR A 142 4.69 28.19 2.71
CA TYR A 142 4.45 28.35 4.15
C TYR A 142 2.97 28.20 4.48
N ASN A 143 2.10 28.96 3.82
CA ASN A 143 0.65 28.90 4.06
C ASN A 143 0.08 27.50 3.83
N LYS A 144 0.53 26.80 2.77
CA LYS A 144 0.14 25.40 2.53
C LYS A 144 0.55 24.46 3.66
N LEU A 145 1.75 24.64 4.22
CA LEU A 145 2.22 23.86 5.35
C LEU A 145 1.41 24.17 6.62
N ILE A 146 1.10 25.43 6.89
CA ILE A 146 0.26 25.83 8.02
C ILE A 146 -1.16 25.27 7.91
N SER A 147 -1.81 25.39 6.74
CA SER A 147 -3.13 24.80 6.54
C SER A 147 -3.11 23.27 6.70
N SER A 148 -2.03 22.62 6.26
CA SER A 148 -1.85 21.18 6.47
C SER A 148 -1.65 20.85 7.95
N LEU A 149 -0.89 21.67 8.69
CA LEU A 149 -0.65 21.49 10.12
C LEU A 149 -1.96 21.56 10.90
N ILE A 150 -2.75 22.61 10.68
CA ILE A 150 -4.07 22.80 11.28
C ILE A 150 -4.97 21.59 11.01
N TYR A 151 -5.01 21.12 9.76
CA TYR A 151 -5.80 19.95 9.39
C TYR A 151 -5.41 18.71 10.20
N TRP A 152 -4.10 18.40 10.30
CA TRP A 152 -3.65 17.21 11.02
C TRP A 152 -3.76 17.34 12.54
N GLN A 153 -3.62 18.54 13.10
CA GLN A 153 -3.93 18.84 14.50
C GLN A 153 -5.40 18.54 14.83
N ASN A 154 -6.34 19.05 14.01
CA ASN A 154 -7.77 18.81 14.18
C ASN A 154 -8.13 17.32 13.99
N GLU A 155 -7.52 16.64 13.01
CA GLU A 155 -7.72 15.19 12.82
C GLU A 155 -7.23 14.39 14.03
N ARG A 156 -6.10 14.79 14.61
CA ARG A 156 -5.55 14.17 15.82
C ARG A 156 -6.50 14.33 17.01
N GLU A 157 -6.98 15.55 17.24
CA GLU A 157 -7.95 15.86 18.29
C GLU A 157 -9.23 15.04 18.14
N ASN A 158 -9.81 15.02 16.94
CA ASN A 158 -11.01 14.23 16.64
C ASN A 158 -10.82 12.73 16.91
N ARG A 159 -9.64 12.18 16.62
CA ARG A 159 -9.33 10.77 16.91
C ARG A 159 -9.16 10.52 18.40
N TRP A 160 -8.53 11.44 19.11
CA TRP A 160 -8.40 11.38 20.56
C TRP A 160 -9.77 11.42 21.25
N LEU A 161 -10.65 12.36 20.87
CA LEU A 161 -12.01 12.45 21.38
C LEU A 161 -12.78 11.13 21.16
N LYS A 162 -12.73 10.57 19.94
CA LYS A 162 -13.36 9.28 19.63
C LYS A 162 -12.85 8.13 20.50
N LEU A 163 -11.54 8.10 20.78
CA LEU A 163 -10.94 7.09 21.66
C LEU A 163 -11.41 7.26 23.10
N VAL A 164 -11.43 8.49 23.62
CA VAL A 164 -11.89 8.81 24.97
C VAL A 164 -13.36 8.44 25.14
N TYR A 165 -14.25 8.86 24.23
CA TYR A 165 -15.67 8.51 24.27
C TYR A 165 -15.92 6.99 24.29
N LYS A 166 -15.11 6.22 23.58
CA LYS A 166 -15.22 4.75 23.56
C LYS A 166 -14.83 4.10 24.90
N HIS A 167 -13.97 4.74 25.69
CA HIS A 167 -13.55 4.26 27.00
C HIS A 167 -14.46 4.73 28.12
N ILE A 168 -15.12 5.88 27.97
CA ILE A 168 -16.08 6.41 28.96
C ILE A 168 -17.44 5.69 28.84
N ASN A 169 -17.91 5.38 27.63
CA ASN A 169 -19.21 4.72 27.40
C ASN A 169 -19.13 3.18 27.41
N LYS A 170 -18.22 2.63 28.22
CA LYS A 170 -17.95 1.19 28.35
C LYS A 170 -18.13 0.77 29.79
#